data_AF-A0A497G5X5-F1
#
_entry.id   AF-A0A497G5X5-F1
#
_cell.length_a   1.000
_cell.length_b   1.000
_cell.length_c   1.000
_cell.angle_alpha   90.00
_cell.angle_beta   90.00
_cell.angle_gamma   90.00
#
_symmetry.space_group_name_H-M   'P 1'
#
loop_
_entity.id
_entity.type
_entity.pdbx_description
1 polymer ?
#
loop_
_entity_poly.entity_id
_entity_poly.type
_entity_poly.pdbx_seq_one_letter_code
_entity_poly.pdbx_strand_id
1 'polypeptide(L)' 'MIYVKVYRVQGEVLLAACDEELLGKTFREGELKLEVKERFYKGELVEEDALG' A
#
# COMPACT_ATOMS: atom_id res chain seq x y z
N MET A 1 -1.48 5.76 -10.71
CA MET A 1 -1.12 4.34 -10.61
C MET A 1 -1.10 3.96 -9.14
N ILE A 2 -1.65 2.82 -8.77
CA ILE A 2 -1.79 2.37 -7.38
C ILE A 2 -1.15 1.00 -7.25
N TYR A 3 -0.25 0.83 -6.27
CA TYR A 3 0.22 -0.49 -5.88
C TYR A 3 -0.84 -1.18 -5.02
N VAL A 4 -1.16 -2.42 -5.34
CA VAL A 4 -2.13 -3.25 -4.64
C VAL A 4 -1.48 -4.57 -4.23
N LYS A 5 -1.59 -4.93 -2.95
CA LYS A 5 -1.10 -6.20 -2.41
C LYS A 5 -2.16 -6.87 -1.55
N VAL A 6 -2.54 -8.09 -1.96
CA VAL A 6 -3.50 -8.92 -1.24
C VAL A 6 -2.76 -9.89 -0.32
N TYR A 7 -3.06 -9.83 0.96
CA TYR A 7 -2.63 -10.82 1.95
C TYR A 7 -3.77 -11.77 2.26
N ARG A 8 -3.46 -13.07 2.31
CA ARG A 8 -4.39 -14.11 2.76
C ARG A 8 -3.76 -14.79 3.97
N VAL A 9 -4.33 -14.58 5.15
CA VAL A 9 -3.77 -15.07 6.42
C VAL A 9 -4.89 -15.63 7.27
N GLN A 10 -4.79 -16.91 7.65
CA GLN A 10 -5.76 -17.57 8.55
C GLN A 10 -7.24 -17.45 8.11
N GLY A 11 -7.49 -17.44 6.81
CA GLY A 11 -8.85 -17.29 6.26
C GLY A 11 -9.29 -15.83 6.06
N GLU A 12 -8.52 -14.87 6.58
CA GLU A 12 -8.77 -13.44 6.38
C GLU A 12 -8.08 -12.91 5.12
N VAL A 13 -8.67 -11.87 4.53
CA VAL A 13 -8.12 -11.15 3.38
C VAL A 13 -7.87 -9.70 3.74
N LEU A 14 -6.62 -9.25 3.60
CA LEU A 14 -6.23 -7.84 3.79
C LEU A 14 -5.73 -7.27 2.45
N LEU A 15 -6.33 -6.16 2.04
CA LEU A 15 -5.92 -5.38 0.87
C LEU A 15 -5.06 -4.20 1.32
N ALA A 16 -3.78 -4.17 0.93
CA ALA A 16 -2.95 -2.99 1.05
C ALA A 16 -2.93 -2.26 -0.30
N ALA A 17 -3.16 -0.95 -0.28
CA ALA A 17 -3.08 -0.09 -1.45
C ALA A 17 -2.31 1.20 -1.13
N CYS A 18 -1.51 1.70 -2.07
CA CYS A 18 -0.93 3.05 -2.00
C CYS A 18 -0.64 3.61 -3.40
N ASP A 19 -0.69 4.93 -3.54
CA ASP A 19 -0.26 5.59 -4.76
C ASP A 19 1.23 5.29 -5.03
N GLU A 20 1.58 5.11 -6.30
CA GLU A 20 2.93 4.74 -6.73
C GLU A 20 3.99 5.69 -6.19
N GLU A 21 3.72 6.99 -6.26
CA GLU A 21 4.65 8.04 -5.85
C GLU A 21 4.87 8.11 -4.33
N LEU A 22 4.05 7.43 -3.53
CA LEU A 22 4.19 7.40 -2.08
C LEU A 22 5.05 6.22 -1.60
N LEU A 23 5.30 5.23 -2.46
CA LEU A 23 6.05 4.04 -2.11
C LEU A 23 7.47 4.39 -1.64
N GLY A 24 7.88 3.82 -0.50
CA GLY A 24 9.18 4.08 0.12
C GLY A 24 9.27 5.38 0.91
N LYS A 25 8.26 6.26 0.86
CA LYS A 25 8.25 7.50 1.64
C LYS A 25 7.97 7.24 3.12
N THR A 26 8.44 8.17 3.94
CA THR A 26 8.15 8.24 5.38
C THR A 26 7.52 9.59 5.69
N PHE A 27 6.35 9.57 6.31
CA PHE A 27 5.63 10.76 6.78
C PHE A 27 5.77 10.90 8.28
N ARG A 28 5.86 12.13 8.77
CA ARG A 28 5.97 12.45 10.19
C ARG A 28 5.04 13.59 10.56
N GLU A 29 4.33 13.43 11.67
CA GLU A 29 3.47 14.47 12.26
C GLU A 29 3.58 14.39 13.78
N GLY A 30 4.32 15.34 14.38
CA GLY A 30 4.72 15.25 15.79
C GLY A 30 5.46 13.94 16.07
N GLU A 31 4.94 13.14 16.98
CA GLU A 31 5.46 11.81 17.34
C GLU A 31 5.01 10.68 16.39
N LEU A 32 4.07 10.95 15.48
CA LEU A 32 3.56 9.96 14.54
C LEU A 32 4.55 9.74 13.39
N LYS A 33 4.77 8.47 13.03
CA LYS A 33 5.61 8.05 11.90
C LYS A 33 4.89 7.00 11.07
N LEU A 34 4.67 7.29 9.79
CA LEU A 34 4.14 6.34 8.81
C LEU A 34 5.20 6.03 7.76
N GLU A 35 5.52 4.75 7.59
CA GLU A 35 6.45 4.28 6.55
C GLU A 35 5.69 3.47 5.50
N VAL A 36 5.68 3.94 4.25
CA VAL A 36 5.06 3.24 3.12
C VAL A 36 6.02 2.18 2.60
N LYS A 37 6.27 1.14 3.41
CA LYS A 37 7.31 0.12 3.13
C LYS A 37 6.95 -0.73 1.92
N GLU A 38 7.91 -0.89 0.99
CA GLU A 38 7.74 -1.74 -0.19
C GLU A 38 7.27 -3.15 0.16
N ARG A 39 7.86 -3.77 1.19
CA ARG A 39 7.47 -5.12 1.64
C ARG A 39 5.98 -5.24 2.00
N PHE A 40 5.35 -4.15 2.44
CA PHE A 40 3.95 -4.14 2.86
C PHE A 40 3.00 -3.72 1.73
N TYR A 41 3.33 -2.65 1.01
CA TYR A 41 2.42 -2.05 0.02
C TYR A 41 2.70 -2.48 -1.43
N LYS A 42 3.94 -2.80 -1.78
CA LYS A 42 4.31 -3.10 -3.18
C LYS A 42 3.80 -4.48 -3.60
N GLY A 43 2.79 -4.49 -4.46
CA GLY A 43 2.28 -5.66 -5.15
C GLY A 43 2.11 -5.38 -6.64
N GLU A 44 0.91 -5.61 -7.17
CA GLU A 44 0.56 -5.30 -8.56
C GLU A 44 0.34 -3.79 -8.74
N LEU A 45 0.82 -3.22 -9.83
CA LEU A 45 0.58 -1.81 -10.16
C LEU A 45 -0.63 -1.73 -11.10
N VAL A 46 -1.66 -1.00 -10.69
CA VAL A 46 -2.91 -0.87 -11.44
C VAL A 46 -3.28 0.60 -11.67
N GLU A 47 -4.08 0.85 -12.71
CA GLU A 47 -4.74 2.14 -12.90
C GLU A 47 -5.90 2.30 -11.92
N GLU A 48 -6.23 3.55 -11.55
CA GLU A 48 -7.31 3.84 -10.60
C GLU A 48 -8.67 3.35 -11.12
N ASP A 49 -8.94 3.53 -12.41
CA ASP A 49 -10.15 3.06 -13.09
C ASP A 49 -10.36 1.53 -13.00
N ALA A 50 -9.29 0.76 -12.76
CA ALA A 50 -9.36 -0.69 -12.58
C ALA A 50 -9.87 -1.10 -11.19
N LEU A 51 -9.95 -0.17 -10.24
CA LEU A 51 -10.40 -0.43 -8.86
C LEU A 51 -11.91 -0.28 -8.65
N GLY A 52 -12.64 0.31 -9.61
CA GLY A 52 -14.11 0.37 -9.61
C GLY A 52 -14.69 1.72 -10.00
#